data_AF-A0A1Q6TZK1-F1
#
_entry.id   AF-A0A1Q6TZK1-F1
#
_cell.length_a   1.000
_cell.length_b   1.000
_cell.length_c   1.000
_cell.angle_alpha   90.00
_cell.angle_beta   90.00
_cell.angle_gamma   90.00
#
_symmetry.space_group_name_H-M   'P 1'
#
loop_
_entity.id
_entity.type
_entity.pdbx_description
1 polymer ?
#
loop_
_entity_poly.entity_id
_entity_poly.type
_entity_poly.pdbx_seq_one_letter_code
_entity_poly.pdbx_strand_id
1 'polypeptide(L)' 'MNDTVVVPRTIFKGYLGFMAGTALTSLSGIFTKHPKTKNTLLAAGILTALYGTFAFVRPFVIKDAPGVDKTK' A
#
# COMPACT_ATOMS: atom_id res chain seq x y z
N MET A 1 -10.95 7.00 21.95
CA MET A 1 -12.03 6.58 21.01
C MET A 1 -11.66 6.86 19.55
N ASN A 2 -10.52 7.52 19.25
CA ASN A 2 -10.02 7.68 17.89
C ASN A 2 -9.18 6.46 17.45
N ASP A 3 -8.46 5.79 18.36
CA ASP A 3 -7.67 4.58 18.06
C ASP A 3 -8.44 3.44 17.41
N THR A 4 -9.69 3.19 17.81
CA THR A 4 -10.53 2.11 17.23
C THR A 4 -11.06 2.44 15.84
N VAL A 5 -10.83 3.65 15.34
CA VAL A 5 -11.37 4.11 14.05
C VAL A 5 -10.25 4.48 13.09
N VAL A 6 -9.15 5.09 13.57
CA VAL A 6 -8.10 5.60 12.68
C VAL A 6 -7.07 4.51 12.34
N VAL A 7 -6.74 3.63 13.29
CA VAL A 7 -5.84 2.48 13.05
C VAL A 7 -6.43 1.50 12.01
N PRO A 8 -7.73 1.12 12.08
CA PRO A 8 -8.36 0.32 11.03
C PRO A 8 -8.36 1.00 9.66
N ARG A 9 -8.58 2.32 9.58
CA ARG A 9 -8.53 3.05 8.30
C ARG A 9 -7.14 3.02 7.66
N THR A 10 -6.08 3.14 8.44
CA THR A 10 -4.69 3.05 7.95
C THR A 10 -4.33 1.64 7.52
N ILE A 11 -4.76 0.63 8.28
CA ILE A 11 -4.60 -0.79 7.95
C ILE A 11 -5.34 -1.11 6.64
N PHE A 12 -6.59 -0.67 6.53
CA PHE A 12 -7.42 -0.91 5.35
C PHE A 12 -6.84 -0.24 4.10
N LYS A 13 -6.32 0.99 4.22
CA LYS A 13 -5.58 1.66 3.13
C LYS A 13 -4.32 0.90 2.73
N GLY A 14 -3.57 0.38 3.70
CA GLY A 14 -2.38 -0.43 3.42
C GLY A 14 -2.72 -1.71 2.66
N TYR A 15 -3.76 -2.41 3.09
CA TYR A 15 -4.24 -3.64 2.44
C TYR A 15 -4.76 -3.38 1.02
N LEU A 16 -5.54 -2.31 0.86
CA LEU A 16 -6.07 -1.89 -0.44
C LEU A 16 -4.95 -1.46 -1.40
N GLY A 17 -3.94 -0.73 -0.91
CA GLY A 17 -2.74 -0.38 -1.68
C GLY A 17 -1.92 -1.60 -2.10
N PHE A 18 -1.77 -2.58 -1.20
CA PHE A 18 -1.07 -3.82 -1.51
C PHE A 18 -1.82 -4.67 -2.54
N MET A 19 -3.13 -4.85 -2.38
CA MET A 19 -3.98 -5.54 -3.37
C MET A 19 -3.99 -4.86 -4.73
N ALA A 20 -4.02 -3.51 -4.77
CA ALA A 20 -3.91 -2.78 -6.02
C ALA A 20 -2.53 -2.99 -6.69
N GLY A 21 -1.45 -3.00 -5.90
CA GLY A 21 -0.10 -3.25 -6.40
C GLY A 21 0.10 -4.68 -6.94
N THR A 22 -0.43 -5.69 -6.25
CA THR A 22 -0.39 -7.08 -6.75
C THR A 22 -1.30 -7.27 -7.97
N ALA A 23 -2.46 -6.60 -8.02
CA ALA A 23 -3.31 -6.60 -9.20
C ALA A 23 -2.61 -5.96 -10.42
N LEU A 24 -1.94 -4.81 -10.26
CA LEU A 24 -1.13 -4.17 -11.30
C LEU A 24 0.02 -5.07 -11.79
N THR A 25 0.67 -5.77 -10.85
CA THR A 25 1.73 -6.74 -11.15
C THR A 25 1.17 -7.92 -11.94
N SER A 26 0.02 -8.46 -11.57
CA SER A 26 -0.68 -9.52 -12.31
C SER A 26 -1.13 -9.05 -13.69
N LEU A 27 -1.63 -7.82 -13.81
CA LEU A 27 -2.04 -7.22 -15.08
C LEU A 27 -0.82 -7.06 -16.02
N SER A 28 0.36 -6.77 -15.46
CA SER A 28 1.61 -6.70 -16.25
C SER A 28 1.96 -8.03 -16.91
N GLY A 29 1.56 -9.16 -16.30
CA GLY A 29 1.72 -10.50 -16.84
C GLY A 29 0.87 -10.77 -18.09
N ILE A 30 -0.21 -10.01 -18.29
CA ILE A 30 -1.10 -10.11 -19.46
C ILE A 30 -0.55 -9.26 -20.62
N PHE A 31 0.14 -8.15 -20.31
CA PHE A 31 0.70 -7.22 -21.30
C PHE A 31 2.05 -7.68 -21.89
N THR A 32 2.17 -8.96 -22.28
CA THR A 32 3.41 -9.56 -22.82
C THR A 32 3.84 -9.02 -24.17
N LYS A 33 2.90 -8.55 -25.01
CA LYS A 33 3.18 -7.98 -26.35
C LYS A 33 3.86 -6.61 -26.32
N HIS A 34 3.77 -5.87 -25.21
CA HIS A 34 4.36 -4.54 -25.08
C HIS A 34 5.36 -4.51 -23.92
N PRO A 35 6.64 -4.88 -24.15
CA PRO A 35 7.62 -5.07 -23.08
C PRO A 35 7.94 -3.79 -22.31
N LYS A 36 7.83 -2.61 -22.95
CA LYS A 36 7.98 -1.31 -22.28
C LYS A 36 6.85 -1.08 -21.27
N THR A 37 5.61 -1.32 -21.69
CA THR A 37 4.42 -1.16 -20.85
C THR A 37 4.38 -2.19 -19.73
N LYS A 38 4.77 -3.44 -20.01
CA LYS A 38 4.94 -4.49 -19.00
C LYS A 38 5.90 -4.05 -17.90
N ASN A 39 7.12 -3.64 -18.24
CA ASN A 39 8.13 -3.27 -17.25
C ASN A 39 7.69 -2.05 -16.41
N THR A 40 7.01 -1.07 -17.02
CA THR A 40 6.44 0.06 -16.26
C THR A 40 5.31 -0.36 -15.33
N LEU A 41 4.44 -1.29 -15.77
CA LEU A 41 3.31 -1.75 -14.96
C LEU A 41 3.77 -2.65 -13.80
N LEU A 42 4.80 -3.46 -14.02
CA LEU A 42 5.44 -4.30 -13.02
C LEU A 42 6.16 -3.44 -11.97
N ALA A 43 6.95 -2.44 -12.41
CA ALA A 43 7.59 -1.49 -11.51
C ALA A 43 6.55 -0.66 -10.72
N ALA A 44 5.50 -0.17 -11.37
CA ALA A 44 4.41 0.54 -10.71
C ALA A 44 3.67 -0.35 -9.71
N GLY A 45 3.40 -1.62 -10.05
CA GLY A 45 2.77 -2.60 -9.17
C GLY A 45 3.60 -2.89 -7.93
N ILE A 46 4.92 -3.10 -8.08
CA ILE A 46 5.85 -3.32 -6.97
C ILE A 46 5.94 -2.08 -6.08
N LEU A 47 6.11 -0.87 -6.66
CA LEU A 47 6.19 0.37 -5.90
C LEU A 47 4.90 0.67 -5.13
N THR A 48 3.75 0.41 -5.75
CA THR A 48 2.44 0.59 -5.10
C THR A 48 2.23 -0.43 -3.98
N ALA A 49 2.66 -1.68 -4.18
CA ALA A 49 2.63 -2.70 -3.14
C ALA A 49 3.53 -2.31 -1.96
N LEU A 50 4.75 -1.84 -2.22
CA LEU A 50 5.70 -1.39 -1.21
C LEU A 50 5.14 -0.22 -0.39
N TYR A 51 4.50 0.75 -1.07
CA TYR A 51 3.83 1.87 -0.42
C TYR A 51 2.62 1.42 0.42
N GLY A 52 1.84 0.47 -0.07
CA GLY A 52 0.74 -0.16 0.68
C GLY A 52 1.25 -0.83 1.96
N THR A 53 2.34 -1.59 1.88
CA THR A 53 2.99 -2.21 3.05
C THR A 53 3.51 -1.16 4.02
N PHE A 54 4.15 -0.09 3.53
CA PHE A 54 4.60 1.00 4.38
C PHE A 54 3.44 1.70 5.10
N ALA A 55 2.32 1.97 4.40
CA ALA A 55 1.13 2.56 5.00
C ALA A 55 0.46 1.65 6.04
N PHE A 56 0.52 0.33 5.85
CA PHE A 56 0.07 -0.67 6.83
C PHE A 56 0.94 -0.66 8.10
N VAL A 57 2.26 -0.60 7.94
CA VAL A 57 3.22 -0.70 9.04
C VAL A 57 3.44 0.65 9.76
N ARG A 58 3.23 1.77 9.08
CA ARG A 58 3.41 3.13 9.60
C ARG A 58 2.79 3.38 10.99
N PRO A 59 1.53 3.02 11.28
CA PRO A 59 0.94 3.23 12.61
C PRO A 59 1.59 2.37 13.71
N PHE A 60 2.28 1.29 13.37
CA PHE A 60 2.95 0.40 14.33
C PHE A 60 4.41 0.77 14.58
N VAL A 61 5.07 1.42 13.62
CA VAL A 61 6.50 1.80 13.71
C VAL A 61 6.69 3.24 14.14
N ILE A 62 5.82 4.15 13.69
CA ILE A 62 5.95 5.58 14.00
C ILE A 62 4.95 5.94 15.07
N LYS A 63 5.47 6.16 16.30
CA LYS A 63 4.69 6.51 17.50
C LYS A 63 3.89 7.82 17.37
N ASP A 64 4.40 8.75 16.54
CA ASP A 64 3.77 10.04 16.20
C ASP A 64 3.26 10.09 14.75
N ALA A 65 2.85 8.95 14.18
CA ALA A 65 2.28 8.96 12.83
C ALA A 65 1.02 9.85 12.82
N PRO A 66 0.85 10.75 11.82
CA PRO A 66 -0.38 11.51 11.69
C PRO A 66 -1.58 10.56 11.57
N GLY A 67 -2.41 10.53 12.62
CA GLY A 67 -3.55 9.62 12.75
C GLY A 67 -3.44 8.54 13.83
N VAL A 68 -2.32 8.43 14.54
CA VAL A 68 -2.21 7.64 15.79
C VAL A 68 -2.45 8.59 16.96
N ASP A 69 -3.35 8.24 17.91
CA ASP A 69 -3.59 9.08 19.08
C ASP A 69 -2.26 9.21 19.84
N LYS A 70 -1.76 10.45 19.97
CA LYS A 70 -0.62 10.73 20.82
C LYS A 70 -1.02 10.39 22.24
N THR A 71 -0.37 9.42 22.86
CA THR A 71 -0.53 9.17 24.28
C THR A 71 -0.14 10.46 25.00
N LYS A 72 -1.11 11.10 25.66
CA LYS A 72 -0.92 12.34 26.42
C LYS A 72 -0.07 12.07 27.66
#